data_AF-A0A1Q4AJV3-F1
#
_entry.id   AF-A0A1Q4AJV3-F1
#
_cell.length_a   1.000
_cell.length_b   1.000
_cell.length_c   1.000
_cell.angle_alpha   90.00
_cell.angle_beta   90.00
_cell.angle_gamma   90.00
#
_symmetry.space_group_name_H-M   'P 1'
#
loop_
_entity.id
_entity.type
_entity.pdbx_description
1 polymer ?
#
loop_
_entity_poly.entity_id
_entity_poly.type
_entity_poly.pdbx_seq_one_letter_code
_entity_poly.pdbx_strand_id
1 'polypeptide(L)'
;MEKAMTSDQETVRRWEPLADLPLVACQVWRLRSDNYFELTVEGDFFAGSSIRTLRIDFHGVMVLSAHDDMLGMAHVRDGASIPLIGSGSQTSYRWPILRVENSHWLRTIPGPTDDCSHFLLLSLECTVEVIAREAIAAWV
;
A
#
# COMPACT_ATOMS: atom_id res chain seq x y z
N MET A 1 -6.77 -36.36 16.42
CA MET A 1 -5.65 -35.53 15.91
C MET A 1 -6.27 -34.57 14.91
N GLU A 2 -6.67 -33.41 15.43
CA GLU A 2 -7.45 -32.42 14.69
C GLU A 2 -6.51 -31.76 13.69
N LYS A 3 -6.76 -32.01 12.40
CA LYS A 3 -6.00 -31.40 11.31
C LYS A 3 -6.39 -29.92 11.34
N ALA A 4 -5.50 -29.06 11.83
CA ALA A 4 -5.69 -27.62 11.73
C ALA A 4 -5.88 -27.29 10.25
N MET A 5 -7.13 -27.07 9.82
CA MET A 5 -7.44 -26.51 8.53
C MET A 5 -6.95 -25.07 8.61
N THR A 6 -5.71 -24.83 8.19
CA THR A 6 -5.26 -23.49 7.83
C THR A 6 -6.23 -23.03 6.74
N SER A 7 -7.16 -22.17 7.12
CA SER A 7 -8.12 -21.61 6.18
C SER A 7 -7.30 -20.93 5.08
N ASP A 8 -7.40 -21.45 3.85
CA ASP A 8 -6.83 -20.83 2.64
C ASP A 8 -7.50 -19.49 2.28
N GLN A 9 -8.34 -18.98 3.18
CA GLN A 9 -9.06 -17.73 3.04
C GLN A 9 -8.09 -16.55 3.13
N GLU A 10 -8.21 -15.67 2.14
CA GLU A 10 -7.56 -14.37 2.15
C GLU A 10 -7.94 -13.59 3.42
N THR A 11 -6.93 -13.12 4.15
CA THR A 11 -7.12 -12.42 5.41
C THR A 11 -6.35 -11.11 5.40
N VAL A 12 -7.02 -10.01 5.73
CA VAL A 12 -6.38 -8.69 5.81
C VAL A 12 -5.92 -8.43 7.24
N ARG A 13 -4.64 -8.09 7.39
CA ARG A 13 -4.00 -7.77 8.68
C ARG A 13 -3.52 -6.33 8.69
N ARG A 14 -3.51 -5.72 9.88
CA ARG A 14 -2.81 -4.46 10.10
C ARG A 14 -1.32 -4.67 9.81
N TRP A 15 -0.72 -3.75 9.06
CA TRP A 15 0.72 -3.69 8.90
C TRP A 15 1.26 -2.45 9.62
N GLU A 16 2.19 -2.68 10.56
CA GLU A 16 2.77 -1.65 11.43
C GLU A 16 4.26 -1.53 11.15
N PRO A 17 4.67 -0.90 10.04
CA PRO A 17 6.09 -0.78 9.74
C PRO A 17 6.80 0.20 10.68
N LEU A 18 6.06 1.09 11.35
CA LEU A 18 6.55 2.06 12.32
C LEU A 18 5.69 2.03 13.59
N ALA A 19 6.33 2.13 14.75
CA ALA A 19 5.66 2.03 16.06
C ALA A 19 4.74 3.21 16.37
N ASP A 20 5.01 4.38 15.78
CA ASP A 20 4.28 5.64 15.96
C ASP A 20 3.33 5.95 14.80
N LEU A 21 2.91 4.93 14.04
CA LEU A 21 1.95 5.10 12.95
C LEU A 21 0.60 5.65 13.49
N PRO A 22 0.12 6.79 12.99
CA PRO A 22 -1.12 7.39 13.42
C PRO A 22 -2.33 6.49 13.19
N LEU A 23 -3.28 6.52 14.14
CA LEU A 23 -4.56 5.80 14.07
C LEU A 23 -5.61 6.60 13.29
N VAL A 24 -5.20 7.20 12.18
CA VAL A 24 -6.05 8.08 11.36
C VAL A 24 -5.91 7.71 9.88
N ALA A 25 -6.85 8.19 9.07
CA ALA A 25 -6.77 8.02 7.63
C ALA A 25 -5.55 8.74 7.04
N CYS A 26 -4.94 8.14 6.03
CA CYS A 26 -4.06 8.87 5.12
C CYS A 26 -4.92 9.81 4.26
N GLN A 27 -4.51 11.06 4.10
CA GLN A 27 -5.27 12.02 3.28
C GLN A 27 -5.17 11.66 1.80
N VAL A 28 -3.95 11.48 1.33
CA VAL A 28 -3.59 11.30 -0.08
C VAL A 28 -2.34 10.43 -0.12
N TRP A 29 -2.31 9.46 -1.03
CA TRP A 29 -1.09 8.76 -1.39
C TRP A 29 -0.49 9.42 -2.63
N ARG A 30 0.84 9.53 -2.66
CA ARG A 30 1.59 10.04 -3.81
C ARG A 30 2.57 8.96 -4.24
N LEU A 31 2.59 8.62 -5.51
CA LEU A 31 3.39 7.49 -6.00
C LEU A 31 4.47 7.96 -6.95
N ARG A 32 5.66 7.40 -6.84
CA ARG A 32 6.75 7.56 -7.81
C ARG A 32 7.38 6.20 -8.04
N SER A 33 7.39 5.73 -9.28
CA SER A 33 8.17 4.55 -9.66
C SER A 33 9.37 4.94 -10.49
N ASP A 34 10.36 4.04 -10.56
CA ASP A 34 11.47 4.14 -11.50
C ASP A 34 11.51 2.95 -12.48
N ASN A 35 12.45 2.98 -13.43
CA ASN A 35 12.67 1.90 -14.39
C ASN A 35 13.24 0.59 -13.78
N TYR A 36 13.57 0.58 -12.49
CA TYR A 36 14.14 -0.57 -11.80
C TYR A 36 13.11 -1.38 -11.01
N PHE A 37 11.81 -1.19 -11.32
CA PHE A 37 10.69 -1.83 -10.60
C PHE A 37 10.65 -1.47 -9.12
N GLU A 38 11.11 -0.26 -8.80
CA GLU A 38 11.01 0.35 -7.48
C GLU A 38 9.81 1.28 -7.42
N LEU A 39 9.15 1.35 -6.26
CA LEU A 39 8.03 2.26 -6.04
C LEU A 39 8.17 2.96 -4.68
N THR A 40 8.30 4.28 -4.70
CA THR A 40 8.13 5.11 -3.53
C THR A 40 6.67 5.55 -3.43
N VAL A 41 6.05 5.34 -2.27
CA VAL A 41 4.73 5.85 -1.92
C VAL A 41 4.85 6.79 -0.73
N GLU A 42 4.36 8.01 -0.85
CA GLU A 42 4.31 9.01 0.22
C GLU A 42 2.87 9.31 0.62
N GLY A 43 2.57 9.27 1.92
CA GLY A 43 1.22 9.51 2.44
C GLY A 43 1.19 10.52 3.57
N ASP A 44 0.25 11.45 3.50
CA ASP A 44 0.12 12.49 4.51
C ASP A 44 -0.85 12.09 5.62
N PHE A 45 -0.36 12.15 6.85
CA PHE A 45 -1.10 11.88 8.07
C PHE A 45 -1.22 13.13 8.93
N PHE A 46 -2.40 13.37 9.49
CA PHE A 46 -2.56 14.36 10.54
C PHE A 46 -2.08 13.78 11.88
N ALA A 47 -0.94 14.28 12.37
CA ALA A 47 -0.43 14.02 13.70
C ALA A 47 -0.68 15.26 14.58
N GLY A 48 -1.81 15.27 15.29
CA GLY A 48 -2.26 16.43 16.05
C GLY A 48 -2.60 17.61 15.13
N SER A 49 -1.90 18.75 15.28
CA SER A 49 -2.06 19.94 14.43
C SER A 49 -1.06 20.01 13.27
N SER A 50 -0.24 18.99 13.08
CA SER A 50 0.80 18.93 12.04
C SER A 50 0.53 17.81 11.05
N ILE A 51 0.95 18.00 9.80
CA ILE A 51 1.00 16.94 8.81
C ILE A 51 2.37 16.28 8.92
N ARG A 52 2.40 14.94 9.00
CA ARG A 52 3.60 14.13 8.83
C ARG A 52 3.44 13.28 7.58
N THR A 53 4.51 13.20 6.80
CA THR A 53 4.53 12.38 5.59
C THR A 53 5.22 11.07 5.89
N LEU A 54 4.50 9.96 5.69
CA LEU A 54 5.07 8.63 5.69
C LEU A 54 5.56 8.32 4.29
N ARG A 55 6.81 7.89 4.16
CA ARG A 55 7.34 7.31 2.94
C ARG A 55 7.44 5.80 3.08
N ILE A 56 7.06 5.06 2.04
CA ILE A 56 7.23 3.62 1.91
C ILE A 56 7.92 3.35 0.58
N ASP A 57 9.11 2.77 0.62
CA ASP A 57 9.83 2.29 -0.54
C ASP A 57 9.58 0.79 -0.73
N PHE A 58 9.00 0.42 -1.87
CA PHE A 58 8.74 -0.96 -2.26
C PHE A 58 9.77 -1.41 -3.28
N HIS A 59 10.44 -2.53 -2.99
CA HIS A 59 11.44 -3.13 -3.85
C HIS A 59 10.93 -4.40 -4.54
N GLY A 60 11.30 -4.56 -5.81
CA GLY A 60 10.88 -5.69 -6.63
C GLY A 60 9.35 -5.74 -6.83
N VAL A 61 8.77 -4.61 -7.24
CA VAL A 61 7.32 -4.48 -7.46
C VAL A 61 6.87 -5.33 -8.64
N MET A 62 5.93 -6.23 -8.39
CA MET A 62 5.32 -7.12 -9.38
C MET A 62 3.98 -6.58 -9.87
N VAL A 63 3.20 -5.99 -8.97
CA VAL A 63 1.87 -5.44 -9.26
C VAL A 63 1.69 -4.14 -8.49
N LEU A 64 1.07 -3.17 -9.16
CA LEU A 64 0.55 -1.95 -8.58
C LEU A 64 -0.85 -1.73 -9.13
N SER A 65 -1.82 -1.50 -8.26
CA SER A 65 -3.18 -1.15 -8.63
C SER A 65 -3.75 -0.13 -7.67
N ALA A 66 -4.82 0.55 -8.09
CA ALA A 66 -5.52 1.52 -7.29
C ALA A 66 -7.01 1.46 -7.59
N HIS A 67 -7.81 1.29 -6.55
CA HIS A 67 -9.26 1.10 -6.63
C HIS A 67 -9.94 2.28 -5.93
N ASP A 68 -10.93 2.88 -6.61
CA ASP A 68 -11.85 3.97 -6.22
C ASP A 68 -11.63 5.41 -6.69
N ASP A 69 -10.50 5.82 -7.29
CA ASP A 69 -10.51 6.94 -8.24
C ASP A 69 -9.20 7.04 -9.03
N MET A 70 -9.09 6.26 -10.10
CA MET A 70 -7.97 6.44 -11.02
C MET A 70 -8.48 6.51 -12.44
N LEU A 71 -8.50 7.75 -12.95
CA LEU A 71 -8.56 8.18 -14.35
C LEU A 71 -7.58 7.41 -15.27
N GLY A 72 -7.76 6.10 -15.42
CA GLY A 72 -7.01 5.27 -16.36
C GLY A 72 -5.51 5.12 -16.08
N MET A 73 -5.09 4.95 -14.82
CA MET A 73 -3.68 4.68 -14.49
C MET A 73 -3.25 3.29 -14.98
N ALA A 74 -2.85 3.23 -16.24
CA ALA A 74 -2.29 2.04 -16.85
C ALA A 74 -0.82 1.83 -16.50
N HIS A 75 -0.03 2.87 -16.18
CA HIS A 75 1.37 2.75 -15.71
C HIS A 75 1.83 4.06 -15.05
N VAL A 76 2.31 4.02 -13.80
CA VAL A 76 3.17 5.10 -13.26
C VAL A 76 4.45 5.05 -14.09
N ARG A 77 4.69 6.06 -14.94
CA ARG A 77 5.95 6.20 -15.69
C ARG A 77 6.89 7.11 -14.91
N ASP A 78 8.18 6.89 -15.10
CA ASP A 78 9.25 7.82 -14.74
C ASP A 78 8.83 9.27 -14.96
N GLY A 79 8.73 10.02 -13.86
CA GLY A 79 8.33 11.42 -13.87
C GLY A 79 9.07 12.20 -12.80
N ALA A 80 9.43 13.45 -13.12
CA ALA A 80 10.00 14.38 -12.14
C ALA A 80 8.98 14.83 -11.07
N SER A 81 7.69 14.58 -11.29
CA SER A 81 6.58 14.98 -10.42
C SER A 81 5.86 13.76 -9.85
N ILE A 82 5.62 13.75 -8.53
CA ILE A 82 4.86 12.69 -7.86
C ILE A 82 3.36 12.91 -8.13
N PRO A 83 2.64 12.03 -8.85
CA PRO A 83 1.19 12.09 -8.97
C PRO A 83 0.50 11.98 -7.60
N LEU A 84 -0.51 12.84 -7.39
CA LEU A 84 -1.39 12.81 -6.21
C LEU A 84 -2.57 11.86 -6.47
N ILE A 85 -2.91 11.01 -5.50
CA ILE A 85 -4.04 10.07 -5.59
C ILE A 85 -5.14 10.44 -4.61
N GLY A 86 -6.20 11.07 -5.14
CA GLY A 86 -7.40 11.49 -4.40
C GLY A 86 -7.21 12.74 -3.53
N SER A 87 -8.33 13.35 -3.12
CA SER A 87 -8.44 14.40 -2.10
C SER A 87 -9.88 14.50 -1.54
N GLY A 88 -10.16 13.78 -0.45
CA GLY A 88 -11.52 13.67 0.12
C GLY A 88 -11.65 13.87 1.61
N SER A 89 -12.88 13.74 2.11
CA SER A 89 -13.19 13.82 3.54
C SER A 89 -14.16 12.71 3.98
N GLN A 90 -13.81 11.87 4.97
CA GLN A 90 -14.75 10.95 5.64
C GLN A 90 -14.32 10.50 7.05
N THR A 91 -15.29 9.90 7.76
CA THR A 91 -15.51 9.92 9.22
C THR A 91 -15.23 8.61 9.97
N SER A 92 -14.78 7.53 9.32
CA SER A 92 -14.56 6.23 9.99
C SER A 92 -13.46 5.38 9.35
N TYR A 93 -12.20 5.80 9.49
CA TYR A 93 -11.05 4.95 9.15
C TYR A 93 -10.21 4.68 10.40
N ARG A 94 -9.84 3.42 10.60
CA ARG A 94 -9.02 3.00 11.74
C ARG A 94 -7.56 2.71 11.36
N TRP A 95 -7.30 2.25 10.12
CA TRP A 95 -5.96 1.79 9.73
C TRP A 95 -5.65 2.11 8.26
N PRO A 96 -4.58 2.87 7.99
CA PRO A 96 -4.25 3.31 6.64
C PRO A 96 -3.39 2.32 5.86
N ILE A 97 -2.84 1.28 6.51
CA ILE A 97 -1.85 0.38 5.91
C ILE A 97 -2.11 -1.04 6.39
N LEU A 98 -2.27 -1.95 5.43
CA LEU A 98 -2.63 -3.35 5.67
C LEU A 98 -1.73 -4.28 4.85
N ARG A 99 -1.66 -5.54 5.26
CA ARG A 99 -1.05 -6.65 4.53
C ARG A 99 -2.07 -7.77 4.34
N VAL A 100 -2.08 -8.37 3.16
CA VAL A 100 -2.98 -9.47 2.82
C VAL A 100 -2.26 -10.80 2.97
N GLU A 101 -2.71 -11.62 3.91
CA GLU A 101 -2.29 -13.01 4.09
C GLU A 101 -3.08 -13.92 3.14
N ASN A 102 -2.43 -14.97 2.62
CA ASN A 102 -3.01 -15.92 1.68
C ASN A 102 -3.60 -15.28 0.41
N SER A 103 -2.99 -14.18 -0.07
CA SER A 103 -3.56 -13.42 -1.18
C SER A 103 -3.79 -14.28 -2.42
N HIS A 104 -5.02 -14.28 -2.92
CA HIS A 104 -5.37 -14.98 -4.15
C HIS A 104 -4.69 -14.34 -5.35
N TRP A 105 -4.60 -13.01 -5.38
CA TRP A 105 -3.96 -12.28 -6.47
C TRP A 105 -2.49 -12.66 -6.61
N LEU A 106 -1.75 -12.73 -5.48
CA LEU A 106 -0.37 -13.16 -5.46
C LEU A 106 -0.16 -14.54 -6.10
N ARG A 107 -1.10 -15.47 -5.86
CA ARG A 107 -1.09 -16.83 -6.44
C ARG A 107 -1.37 -16.87 -7.94
N THR A 108 -1.94 -15.81 -8.51
CA THR A 108 -2.24 -15.73 -9.97
C THR A 108 -1.12 -15.10 -10.80
N ILE A 109 -0.14 -14.45 -10.15
CA ILE A 109 0.97 -13.82 -10.86
C ILE A 109 1.95 -14.91 -11.35
N PRO A 110 2.23 -14.98 -12.67
CA PRO A 110 3.21 -15.93 -13.18
C PRO A 110 4.63 -15.54 -12.77
N GLY A 111 5.41 -16.52 -12.29
CA GLY A 111 6.82 -16.32 -11.91
C GLY A 111 7.09 -16.56 -10.42
N PRO A 112 8.34 -16.34 -9.96
CA PRO A 112 8.71 -16.56 -8.57
C PRO A 112 8.16 -15.44 -7.67
N THR A 113 7.06 -15.73 -6.98
CA THR A 113 6.38 -14.81 -6.04
C THR A 113 6.44 -15.26 -4.59
N ASP A 114 7.19 -16.32 -4.28
CA ASP A 114 7.26 -16.94 -2.95
C ASP A 114 7.77 -16.00 -1.83
N ASP A 115 8.51 -14.95 -2.20
CA ASP A 115 9.03 -13.93 -1.29
C ASP A 115 8.26 -12.60 -1.37
N CYS A 116 7.23 -12.52 -2.20
CA CYS A 116 6.44 -11.32 -2.37
C CYS A 116 5.33 -11.23 -1.32
N SER A 117 4.96 -9.99 -0.99
CA SER A 117 3.90 -9.65 -0.06
C SER A 117 2.90 -8.74 -0.73
N HIS A 118 1.62 -8.90 -0.39
CA HIS A 118 0.55 -8.03 -0.85
C HIS A 118 0.21 -7.00 0.24
N PHE A 119 0.29 -5.72 -0.11
CA PHE A 119 0.02 -4.57 0.74
C PHE A 119 -1.18 -3.78 0.21
N LEU A 120 -1.99 -3.26 1.13
CA LEU A 120 -3.06 -2.30 0.84
C LEU A 120 -2.75 -1.00 1.57
N LEU A 121 -2.69 0.10 0.83
CA LEU A 121 -2.50 1.46 1.37
C LEU A 121 -3.80 2.23 1.16
N LEU A 122 -4.46 2.54 2.24
CA LEU A 122 -5.79 3.15 2.28
C LEU A 122 -5.65 4.65 2.51
N SER A 123 -6.18 5.46 1.60
CA SER A 123 -6.44 6.88 1.81
C SER A 123 -7.93 7.13 1.99
N LEU A 124 -8.32 8.39 2.15
CA LEU A 124 -9.73 8.80 2.27
C LEU A 124 -10.56 8.51 1.01
N GLU A 125 -9.93 8.29 -0.15
CA GLU A 125 -10.64 8.13 -1.44
C GLU A 125 -10.12 6.99 -2.30
N CYS A 126 -8.97 6.41 -1.97
CA CYS A 126 -8.36 5.38 -2.80
C CYS A 126 -7.72 4.28 -1.96
N THR A 127 -7.80 3.06 -2.46
CA THR A 127 -7.00 1.93 -2.01
C THR A 127 -5.91 1.67 -3.04
N VAL A 128 -4.64 1.80 -2.65
CA VAL A 128 -3.50 1.38 -3.46
C VAL A 128 -3.12 -0.05 -3.04
N GLU A 129 -3.07 -0.96 -4.01
CA GLU A 129 -2.61 -2.34 -3.81
C GLU A 129 -1.23 -2.49 -4.42
N VAL A 130 -0.29 -3.00 -3.64
CA VAL A 130 1.10 -3.24 -4.07
C VAL A 130 1.48 -4.68 -3.77
N ILE A 131 2.02 -5.38 -4.76
CA ILE A 131 2.70 -6.65 -4.56
C ILE A 131 4.19 -6.44 -4.82
N ALA A 132 5.01 -6.62 -3.79
CA ALA A 132 6.44 -6.37 -3.81
C ALA A 132 7.20 -7.36 -2.92
N ARG A 133 8.51 -7.52 -3.16
CA ARG A 133 9.39 -8.38 -2.34
C ARG A 133 9.70 -7.75 -0.99
N GLU A 134 9.88 -6.43 -0.97
CA GLU A 134 10.23 -5.70 0.24
C GLU A 134 9.44 -4.39 0.31
N ALA A 135 9.20 -3.93 1.54
CA ALA A 135 8.59 -2.63 1.82
C ALA A 135 9.26 -2.00 3.05
N ILE A 136 9.91 -0.85 2.85
CA ILE A 136 10.66 -0.12 3.88
C ILE A 136 9.95 1.19 4.14
N ALA A 137 9.47 1.40 5.36
CA ALA A 137 8.80 2.64 5.74
C ALA A 137 9.67 3.55 6.59
N ALA A 138 9.57 4.85 6.37
CA ALA A 138 10.21 5.88 7.16
C ALA A 138 9.37 7.16 7.19
N TRP A 139 9.49 7.93 8.27
CA TRP A 139 8.98 9.30 8.30
C TRP A 139 9.93 10.25 7.59
N VAL A 140 9.37 11.19 6.82
CA VAL A 140 10.12 12.23 6.10
C VAL A 140 9.65 13.63 6.46
#